data_AF-A0A1S3QSE6-F1
#
_entry.id   AF-A0A1S3QSE6-F1
#
_cell.length_a   1.000
_cell.length_b   1.000
_cell.length_c   1.000
_cell.angle_alpha   90.00
_cell.angle_beta   90.00
_cell.angle_gamma   90.00
#
_symmetry.space_group_name_H-M   'P 1'
#
loop_
_entity.id
_entity.type
_entity.pdbx_description
1 polymer ?
#
loop_
_entity_poly.entity_id
_entity_poly.type
_entity_poly.pdbx_seq_one_letter_code
_entity_poly.pdbx_strand_id
1 'polypeptide(L)'
;MTAKLVSELARETVIRERCGETGVSSALLSVLLSRDQELLIHAGRAIARICYESRCQQEQLLRLGAVPRLVGILLGFKSNQPLEGVCLVALCNLGDMGEGGEDGGISWERGVSLCPEESVFRGVTLSLPAALAPWLQSSD
;
A
#
# COMPACT_ATOMS: atom_id res chain seq x y z
N MET A 1 6.53 -14.32 -13.19
CA MET A 1 7.25 -13.03 -13.11
C MET A 1 7.86 -12.91 -11.72
N THR A 2 9.14 -12.59 -11.56
CA THR A 2 9.81 -12.54 -10.25
C THR A 2 9.72 -11.15 -9.63
N ALA A 3 9.73 -11.04 -8.29
CA ALA A 3 9.67 -9.75 -7.60
C ALA A 3 10.80 -8.78 -8.02
N LYS A 4 11.99 -9.33 -8.33
CA LYS A 4 13.12 -8.56 -8.87
C LYS A 4 12.79 -7.88 -10.19
N LEU A 5 12.24 -8.63 -11.15
CA LEU A 5 11.83 -8.09 -12.45
C LEU A 5 10.74 -7.02 -12.28
N VAL A 6 9.74 -7.27 -11.44
CA VAL A 6 8.69 -6.27 -11.13
C VAL A 6 9.32 -5.01 -10.56
N SER A 7 10.26 -5.14 -9.63
CA SER A 7 10.91 -3.97 -9.02
C SER A 7 11.64 -3.13 -10.07
N GLU A 8 12.36 -3.74 -11.00
CA GLU A 8 13.10 -3.01 -12.02
C GLU A 8 12.18 -2.35 -13.05
N LEU A 9 11.12 -3.06 -13.45
CA LEU A 9 10.14 -2.52 -14.38
C LEU A 9 9.32 -1.36 -13.77
N ALA A 10 9.03 -1.41 -12.47
CA ALA A 10 8.31 -0.35 -11.76
C ALA A 10 9.09 0.98 -11.66
N ARG A 11 10.33 1.05 -12.15
CA ARG A 11 11.05 2.33 -12.33
C ARG A 11 10.43 3.19 -13.43
N GLU A 12 9.80 2.54 -14.41
CA GLU A 12 9.13 3.21 -15.52
C GLU A 12 7.71 3.61 -15.10
N THR A 13 7.37 4.89 -15.27
CA THR A 13 6.07 5.47 -14.84
C THR A 13 4.89 4.75 -15.50
N VAL A 14 4.99 4.48 -16.80
CA VAL A 14 3.98 3.75 -17.59
C VAL A 14 3.72 2.35 -17.03
N ILE A 15 4.76 1.67 -16.55
CA ILE A 15 4.61 0.33 -15.98
C ILE A 15 4.00 0.41 -14.58
N ARG A 16 4.42 1.39 -13.78
CA ARG A 16 3.85 1.63 -12.45
C ARG A 16 2.34 1.84 -12.49
N GLU A 17 1.84 2.62 -13.44
CA GLU A 17 0.40 2.82 -13.64
C GLU A 17 -0.31 1.52 -13.99
N ARG A 18 0.27 0.72 -14.90
CA ARG A 18 -0.26 -0.59 -15.33
C ARG A 18 -0.22 -1.65 -14.23
N CYS A 19 0.62 -1.51 -13.20
CA CYS A 19 0.64 -2.44 -12.07
C CYS A 19 -0.66 -2.45 -11.26
N GLY A 20 -1.46 -1.39 -11.32
CA GLY A 20 -2.71 -1.27 -10.55
C GLY A 20 -3.83 -2.17 -11.08
N GLU A 21 -3.82 -2.41 -12.38
CA GLU A 21 -4.85 -3.17 -13.09
C GLU A 21 -4.53 -4.67 -13.19
N THR A 22 -3.28 -5.07 -12.91
CA THR A 22 -2.74 -6.38 -13.29
C THR A 22 -2.64 -7.39 -12.15
N GLY A 23 -3.24 -7.11 -10.99
CA GLY A 23 -3.17 -7.99 -9.81
C GLY A 23 -1.78 -8.10 -9.17
N VAL A 24 -0.79 -7.38 -9.71
CA VAL A 24 0.61 -7.38 -9.26
C VAL A 24 0.72 -6.97 -7.79
N SER A 25 -0.05 -5.98 -7.35
CA SER A 25 -0.12 -5.56 -5.95
C SER A 25 -0.51 -6.72 -5.01
N SER A 26 -1.50 -7.53 -5.38
CA SER A 26 -1.91 -8.70 -4.57
C SER A 26 -0.82 -9.78 -4.52
N ALA A 27 -0.16 -10.03 -5.65
CA ALA A 27 0.94 -10.99 -5.71
C ALA A 27 2.15 -10.54 -4.86
N LEU A 28 2.54 -9.26 -4.95
CA LEU A 28 3.62 -8.70 -4.13
C LEU A 28 3.29 -8.76 -2.63
N LEU A 29 2.05 -8.48 -2.25
CA LEU A 29 1.63 -8.58 -0.84
C LEU A 29 1.59 -10.02 -0.33
N SER A 30 1.33 -11.00 -1.21
CA SER A 30 1.47 -12.42 -0.85
C SER A 30 2.94 -12.79 -0.64
N VAL A 31 3.85 -12.20 -1.42
CA VAL A 31 5.31 -12.39 -1.26
C VAL A 31 5.82 -11.84 0.08
N LEU A 32 5.21 -10.79 0.62
CA LEU A 32 5.58 -10.25 1.95
C LEU A 32 5.34 -11.23 3.11
N LEU A 33 4.66 -12.36 2.88
CA LEU A 33 4.49 -13.43 3.87
C LEU A 33 5.64 -14.46 3.84
N SER A 34 6.57 -14.34 2.89
CA SER A 34 7.73 -15.22 2.78
C SER A 34 8.72 -15.01 3.94
N ARG A 35 9.61 -16.01 4.15
CA ARG A 35 10.79 -15.89 5.02
C ARG A 35 12.08 -15.64 4.25
N ASP A 36 12.02 -15.67 2.92
CA ASP A 36 13.15 -15.40 2.04
C ASP A 36 13.45 -13.90 2.01
N GLN A 37 14.56 -13.52 2.66
CA GLN A 37 14.95 -12.12 2.85
C GLN A 37 15.28 -11.42 1.52
N GLU A 38 15.91 -12.09 0.56
CA GLU A 38 16.19 -11.53 -0.77
C GLU A 38 14.88 -11.25 -1.51
N LEU A 39 13.96 -12.20 -1.46
CA LEU A 39 12.64 -12.05 -2.08
C LEU A 39 11.83 -10.91 -1.43
N LEU A 40 11.88 -10.79 -0.10
CA LEU A 40 11.26 -9.69 0.65
C LEU A 40 11.86 -8.33 0.28
N ILE A 41 13.19 -8.23 0.12
CA ILE A 41 13.86 -7.00 -0.31
C ILE A 41 13.35 -6.56 -1.69
N HIS A 42 13.24 -7.50 -2.63
CA HIS A 42 12.74 -7.21 -3.97
C HIS A 42 11.25 -6.81 -3.96
N ALA A 43 10.43 -7.47 -3.15
CA ALA A 43 9.01 -7.13 -3.03
C ALA A 43 8.81 -5.75 -2.39
N GLY A 44 9.50 -5.45 -1.29
CA GLY A 44 9.45 -4.13 -0.65
C GLY A 44 9.88 -3.01 -1.60
N ARG A 45 10.94 -3.24 -2.38
CA ARG A 45 11.40 -2.29 -3.41
C ARG A 45 10.39 -2.10 -4.53
N ALA A 46 9.74 -3.17 -4.99
CA ALA A 46 8.69 -3.08 -5.99
C ALA A 46 7.51 -2.26 -5.46
N ILE A 47 7.06 -2.51 -4.23
CA ILE A 47 5.97 -1.77 -3.59
C ILE A 47 6.32 -0.28 -3.46
N ALA A 48 7.49 0.04 -2.91
CA ALA A 48 7.98 1.41 -2.80
C ALA A 48 7.94 2.16 -4.14
N ARG A 49 8.36 1.49 -5.22
CA ARG A 49 8.33 2.08 -6.56
C ARG A 49 6.90 2.24 -7.07
N ILE A 50 6.04 1.24 -6.87
CA ILE A 50 4.65 1.25 -7.36
C ILE A 50 3.80 2.34 -6.69
N CYS A 51 3.98 2.58 -5.39
CA CYS A 51 3.23 3.61 -4.68
C CYS A 51 3.84 5.02 -4.74
N TYR A 52 5.00 5.19 -5.38
CA TYR A 52 5.63 6.50 -5.49
C TYR A 52 4.79 7.46 -6.35
N GLU A 53 4.37 8.59 -5.75
CA GLU A 53 3.59 9.66 -6.39
C GLU A 53 2.35 9.15 -7.15
N SER A 54 1.68 8.12 -6.63
CA SER A 54 0.51 7.53 -7.28
C SER A 54 -0.59 7.24 -6.27
N ARG A 55 -1.51 8.20 -6.11
CA ARG A 55 -2.64 8.09 -5.16
C ARG A 55 -3.45 6.82 -5.36
N CYS A 56 -3.86 6.51 -6.60
CA CYS A 56 -4.60 5.28 -6.92
C CYS A 56 -3.88 4.01 -6.41
N GLN A 57 -2.56 3.94 -6.63
CA GLN A 57 -1.76 2.78 -6.19
C GLN A 57 -1.53 2.74 -4.69
N GLN A 58 -1.30 3.90 -4.07
CA GLN A 58 -1.21 4.03 -2.62
C GLN A 58 -2.50 3.53 -1.97
N GLU A 59 -3.66 4.05 -2.37
CA GLU A 59 -4.97 3.65 -1.84
C GLU A 59 -5.23 2.14 -2.03
N GLN A 60 -4.91 1.60 -3.20
CA GLN A 60 -5.10 0.18 -3.48
C GLN A 60 -4.21 -0.70 -2.58
N LEU A 61 -2.93 -0.36 -2.44
CA LEU A 61 -2.00 -1.09 -1.57
C LEU A 61 -2.43 -1.01 -0.10
N LEU A 62 -2.98 0.13 0.34
CA LEU A 62 -3.53 0.26 1.68
C LEU A 62 -4.74 -0.65 1.90
N ARG A 63 -5.70 -0.65 0.98
CA ARG A 63 -6.90 -1.52 1.04
C ARG A 63 -6.53 -3.00 1.09
N LEU A 64 -5.48 -3.39 0.37
CA LEU A 64 -4.97 -4.76 0.39
C LEU A 64 -4.17 -5.10 1.64
N GLY A 65 -3.83 -4.13 2.51
CA GLY A 65 -3.13 -4.35 3.78
C GLY A 65 -1.60 -4.32 3.67
N ALA A 66 -1.03 -3.42 2.88
CA ALA A 66 0.43 -3.27 2.76
C ALA A 66 1.11 -2.90 4.09
N VAL A 67 0.54 -1.94 4.82
CA VAL A 67 1.10 -1.43 6.09
C VAL A 67 1.36 -2.51 7.14
N PRO A 68 0.37 -3.32 7.57
CA PRO A 68 0.61 -4.33 8.60
C PRO A 68 1.64 -5.39 8.17
N ARG A 69 1.74 -5.72 6.88
CA ARG A 69 2.73 -6.68 6.38
C ARG A 69 4.16 -6.09 6.41
N LEU A 70 4.33 -4.84 5.97
CA LEU A 70 5.62 -4.15 6.02
C LEU A 70 6.10 -3.95 7.47
N VAL A 71 5.19 -3.59 8.38
CA VAL A 71 5.50 -3.49 9.82
C VAL A 71 5.85 -4.85 10.40
N GLY A 72 5.15 -5.93 10.02
CA GLY A 72 5.49 -7.30 10.42
C GLY A 72 6.92 -7.70 10.05
N ILE A 73 7.40 -7.30 8.86
CA ILE A 73 8.78 -7.52 8.43
C ILE A 73 9.75 -6.71 9.30
N LEU A 74 9.49 -5.43 9.57
CA LEU A 74 10.33 -4.61 10.44
C LEU A 74 10.48 -5.21 11.84
N LEU A 75 9.38 -5.74 12.40
CA LEU A 75 9.38 -6.38 13.71
C LEU A 75 10.05 -7.75 13.71
N GLY A 76 9.94 -8.51 12.61
CA GLY A 76 10.51 -9.85 12.48
C GLY A 76 12.01 -9.87 12.15
N PHE A 77 12.54 -8.81 11.51
CA PHE A 77 13.91 -8.75 11.00
C PHE A 77 14.69 -7.54 11.54
N LYS A 78 14.70 -7.35 12.87
CA LYS A 78 15.23 -6.18 13.62
C LYS A 78 16.71 -5.81 13.43
N SER A 79 17.46 -6.48 12.57
CA SER A 79 18.86 -6.17 12.27
C SER A 79 19.21 -6.29 10.79
N ASN A 80 18.20 -6.48 9.92
CA ASN A 80 18.39 -6.51 8.48
C ASN A 80 18.19 -5.10 7.90
N GLN A 81 19.29 -4.35 7.82
CA GLN A 81 19.32 -2.98 7.29
C GLN A 81 18.71 -2.85 5.87
N PRO A 82 19.00 -3.75 4.91
CA PRO A 82 18.33 -3.73 3.61
C PRO A 82 16.80 -3.83 3.69
N LEU A 83 16.27 -4.73 4.52
CA LEU A 83 14.82 -4.89 4.71
C LEU A 83 14.21 -3.70 5.40
N GLU A 84 14.87 -3.19 6.44
CA GLU A 84 14.46 -1.97 7.13
C GLU A 84 14.34 -0.81 6.15
N GLY A 85 15.39 -0.55 5.36
CA GLY A 85 15.40 0.53 4.38
C GLY A 85 14.28 0.43 3.35
N VAL A 86 14.07 -0.74 2.73
CA VAL A 86 12.99 -0.87 1.73
C VAL A 86 11.59 -0.80 2.34
N CYS A 87 11.39 -1.30 3.56
CA CYS A 87 10.10 -1.23 4.24
C CYS A 87 9.77 0.20 4.67
N LEU A 88 10.74 0.94 5.20
CA LEU A 88 10.56 2.34 5.59
C LEU A 88 10.27 3.21 4.36
N VAL A 89 11.01 3.05 3.26
CA VAL A 89 10.73 3.79 2.02
C VAL A 89 9.33 3.47 1.50
N ALA A 90 8.94 2.19 1.48
CA ALA A 90 7.59 1.81 1.06
C ALA A 90 6.51 2.44 1.95
N LEU A 91 6.71 2.46 3.27
CA LEU A 91 5.79 3.09 4.22
C LEU A 91 5.70 4.61 4.04
N CYS A 92 6.83 5.29 3.83
CA CYS A 92 6.87 6.73 3.54
C CYS A 92 6.10 7.04 2.25
N ASN A 93 6.37 6.31 1.17
CA ASN A 93 5.69 6.50 -0.11
C ASN A 93 4.19 6.18 -0.03
N LEU A 94 3.77 5.27 0.85
CA LEU A 94 2.34 5.00 1.12
C LEU A 94 1.68 6.10 1.95
N GLY A 95 2.43 6.78 2.81
CA GLY A 95 1.94 7.88 3.66
C GLY A 95 1.88 9.24 2.95
N ASP A 96 2.64 9.41 1.88
CA ASP A 96 2.70 10.65 1.09
C ASP A 96 1.53 10.75 0.09
N MET A 97 0.30 10.85 0.61
CA MET A 97 -0.93 10.90 -0.19
C MET A 97 -1.34 12.31 -0.67
N GLY A 98 -0.43 13.29 -0.57
CA GLY A 98 -0.75 14.70 -0.80
C GLY A 98 -1.75 15.26 0.24
N GLU A 99 -1.91 16.59 0.26
CA GLU A 99 -2.99 17.21 1.02
C GLU A 99 -4.32 16.67 0.49
N GLY A 100 -5.17 16.16 1.39
CA GLY A 100 -6.38 15.41 1.03
C GLY A 100 -7.21 16.14 -0.02
N GLY A 101 -7.08 15.70 -1.28
CA GLY A 101 -7.94 16.18 -2.35
C GLY A 101 -9.41 15.86 -2.02
N GLU A 102 -10.30 16.60 -2.68
CA GLU A 102 -11.74 16.81 -2.46
C GLU A 102 -12.62 15.57 -2.11
N ASP A 103 -12.08 14.36 -2.21
CA ASP A 103 -12.78 13.07 -2.03
C ASP A 103 -12.60 12.39 -0.66
N GLY A 104 -12.05 13.08 0.34
CA GLY A 104 -11.92 12.54 1.69
C GLY A 104 -10.76 11.56 1.84
N GLY A 105 -9.86 11.84 2.79
CA GLY A 105 -8.72 10.98 3.08
C GLY A 105 -9.11 9.57 3.55
N ILE A 106 -8.18 8.63 3.47
CA ILE A 106 -8.35 7.29 4.05
C ILE A 106 -8.22 7.39 5.57
N SER A 107 -9.29 7.03 6.28
CA SER A 107 -9.27 6.78 7.72
C SER A 107 -8.81 5.35 7.98
N TRP A 108 -7.95 5.15 8.98
CA TRP A 108 -7.53 3.81 9.41
C TRP A 108 -8.33 3.39 10.63
N GLU A 109 -9.13 2.34 10.48
CA GLU A 109 -9.90 1.78 11.58
C GLU A 109 -9.27 0.48 12.07
N ARG A 110 -9.26 0.29 13.39
CA ARG A 110 -8.79 -0.95 14.01
C ARG A 110 -9.80 -2.07 13.72
N GLY A 111 -9.36 -3.09 13.01
CA GLY A 111 -10.13 -4.30 12.76
C GLY A 111 -10.12 -5.26 13.95
N VAL A 112 -11.04 -6.22 13.92
CA VAL A 112 -11.07 -7.31 14.90
C VAL A 112 -9.84 -8.19 14.72
N SER A 113 -9.06 -8.32 15.78
CA SER A 113 -7.93 -9.24 15.82
C SER A 113 -8.39 -10.62 16.30
N LEU A 114 -7.93 -11.66 15.62
CA LEU A 114 -8.15 -13.06 16.02
C LEU A 114 -7.05 -13.56 16.98
N CYS A 115 -5.96 -12.79 17.14
CA CYS A 115 -4.78 -13.13 17.93
C CYS A 115 -4.41 -11.97 18.88
N PRO A 116 -4.15 -12.19 20.18
CA PRO A 116 -3.88 -11.11 21.14
C PRO A 116 -2.67 -10.21 20.79
N GLU A 117 -1.68 -10.77 20.08
CA GLU A 117 -0.44 -10.09 19.66
C GLU A 117 -0.60 -9.36 18.31
N GLU A 118 -1.72 -9.55 17.61
CA GLU A 118 -1.93 -9.02 16.27
C GLU A 118 -2.80 -7.76 16.33
N SER A 119 -2.36 -6.68 15.69
CA SER A 119 -3.16 -5.49 15.46
C SER A 119 -3.53 -5.41 13.99
N VAL A 120 -4.83 -5.50 13.70
CA VAL A 120 -5.36 -5.39 12.34
C VAL A 120 -5.87 -3.96 12.13
N PHE A 121 -5.49 -3.33 11.03
CA PHE A 121 -6.02 -2.03 10.61
C PHE A 121 -6.57 -2.15 9.19
N ARG A 122 -7.72 -1.53 8.93
CA ARG A 122 -8.36 -1.46 7.61
C ARG A 122 -8.49 0.00 7.20
N GLY A 123 -8.15 0.29 5.96
CA GLY A 123 -8.41 1.60 5.37
C GLY A 123 -9.89 1.72 5.01
N VAL A 124 -10.52 2.79 5.47
CA VAL A 124 -11.90 3.16 5.18
C VAL A 124 -11.86 4.51 4.47
N THR A 125 -12.41 4.56 3.25
CA THR A 125 -12.57 5.84 2.55
C THR A 125 -13.70 6.61 3.21
N LEU A 126 -13.43 7.84 3.62
CA LEU A 126 -14.48 8.76 4.05
C LEU A 126 -15.27 9.21 2.82
N SER A 127 -16.25 8.42 2.39
CA SER A 127 -17.23 8.92 1.44
C SER A 127 -18.01 10.04 2.14
N LEU A 128 -18.17 11.19 1.46
CA LEU A 128 -19.14 12.18 1.91
C LEU A 128 -20.49 11.47 2.11
N PRO A 129 -21.17 11.69 3.25
CA PRO A 129 -22.46 11.06 3.48
C PRO A 129 -23.41 11.47 2.35
N ALA A 130 -24.08 10.47 1.75
CA ALA A 130 -25.02 10.66 0.63
C ALA A 130 -26.11 11.72 0.90
N ALA A 131 -26.32 12.09 2.17
CA ALA A 131 -27.20 13.17 2.59
C ALA A 131 -26.77 14.59 2.14
N LEU A 132 -25.51 14.79 1.72
CA LEU A 132 -25.02 16.07 1.18
C LEU A 132 -25.03 16.15 -0.36
N ALA A 133 -25.40 15.06 -1.04
CA ALA A 133 -25.49 14.98 -2.50
C ALA A 133 -26.74 15.57 -3.20
N PRO A 134 -27.81 16.12 -2.55
CA PRO A 134 -28.96 16.63 -3.32
C PRO A 134 -28.67 17.94 -4.08
N TRP A 135 -27.63 18.68 -3.71
CA TRP A 135 -27.37 20.02 -4.27
C TRP A 135 -26.57 20.02 -5.59
N LEU A 136 -26.14 18.85 -6.07
CA LEU A 136 -25.35 18.70 -7.30
C LEU A 136 -26.18 18.29 -8.53
N GLN A 137 -27.51 18.18 -8.40
CA GLN A 137 -28.42 17.78 -9.50
C GLN A 137 -29.41 18.87 -9.93
N SER A 138 -29.26 20.12 -9.46
CA SER A 138 -30.14 21.22 -9.88
C SER A 138 -29.33 22.40 -10.41
N SER A 139 -28.85 22.25 -11.65
CA SER A 139 -28.57 23.38 -12.54
C SER A 139 -29.15 23.02 -13.90
N ASP A 140 -30.43 23.36 -14.10
CA ASP A 140 -30.98 23.62 -15.44
C ASP A 140 -30.32 24.88 -16.04
#